data_AF-E6UHG8-F1
#
_entry.id   AF-E6UHG8-F1
#
_cell.length_a   1.000
_cell.length_b   1.000
_cell.length_c   1.000
_cell.angle_alpha   90.00
_cell.angle_beta   90.00
_cell.angle_gamma   90.00
#
_symmetry.space_group_name_H-M   'P 1'
#
loop_
_entity.id
_entity.type
_entity.pdbx_description
1 polymer ?
#
loop_
_entity_poly.entity_id
_entity_poly.type
_entity_poly.pdbx_seq_one_letter_code
_entity_poly.pdbx_strand_id
1 'polypeptide(L)' 'MPYGEYAECPNCGKTAHGEDEIEELFGYRNMGDGRTIPQSWCRDCRSSGGHDDDDDE' A
#
# COMPACT_ATOMS: atom_id res chain seq x y z
N MET A 1 1.17 23.64 3.49
CA MET A 1 1.96 23.18 2.32
C MET A 1 1.12 22.11 1.66
N PRO A 2 0.98 22.02 0.33
CA PRO A 2 0.05 21.05 -0.26
C PRO A 2 0.55 19.66 0.13
N TYR A 3 -0.11 19.06 1.12
CA TYR A 3 0.24 17.80 1.76
C TYR A 3 -0.17 16.66 0.81
N GLY A 4 0.40 16.63 -0.40
CA GLY A 4 0.30 15.47 -1.25
C GLY A 4 0.97 14.32 -0.52
N GLU A 5 0.21 13.31 -0.14
CA GLU A 5 0.74 12.12 0.50
C GLU A 5 1.71 11.44 -0.46
N TYR A 6 2.91 11.12 0.03
CA TYR A 6 3.94 10.41 -0.72
C TYR A 6 4.30 9.14 0.05
N ALA A 7 4.37 8.02 -0.67
CA ALA A 7 4.80 6.75 -0.10
C ALA A 7 5.86 6.10 -0.99
N GLU A 8 6.93 5.60 -0.37
CA GLU A 8 7.99 4.85 -1.04
C GLU A 8 8.14 3.48 -0.38
N CYS A 9 8.14 2.43 -1.17
CA CYS A 9 8.28 1.06 -0.70
C CYS A 9 9.77 0.74 -0.54
N PRO A 10 10.26 0.43 0.67
CA PRO A 10 11.67 0.14 0.88
C PRO A 10 12.12 -1.22 0.32
N ASN A 11 11.18 -2.10 -0.09
CA ASN A 11 11.50 -3.43 -0.62
C ASN A 11 11.74 -3.42 -2.14
N CYS A 12 10.88 -2.72 -2.90
CA CYS A 12 10.95 -2.69 -4.36
C CYS A 12 11.23 -1.29 -4.94
N GLY A 13 11.31 -0.24 -4.11
CA GLY A 13 11.51 1.14 -4.55
C GLY A 13 10.30 1.78 -5.22
N LYS A 14 9.11 1.17 -5.13
CA LYS A 14 7.88 1.70 -5.72
C LYS A 14 7.47 2.99 -5.01
N THR A 15 7.19 4.05 -5.76
CA THR A 15 6.78 5.37 -5.24
C THR A 15 5.36 5.68 -5.68
N ALA A 16 4.58 6.28 -4.78
CA ALA A 16 3.21 6.74 -5.05
C ALA A 16 3.09 8.23 -4.69
N HIS A 17 2.43 9.00 -5.55
CA HIS A 17 2.20 10.42 -5.37
C HIS A 17 0.70 10.73 -5.33
N GLY A 18 0.22 11.18 -4.17
CA GLY A 18 -1.19 11.47 -3.95
C GLY A 18 -1.99 10.27 -3.47
N GLU A 19 -3.22 10.56 -3.08
CA GLU A 19 -4.09 9.60 -2.40
C GLU A 19 -4.51 8.44 -3.31
N ASP A 20 -4.84 8.70 -4.58
CA ASP A 20 -5.23 7.67 -5.54
C ASP A 20 -4.11 6.64 -5.78
N GLU A 21 -2.87 7.10 -6.03
CA GLU A 21 -1.73 6.20 -6.23
C GLU A 21 -1.40 5.41 -4.97
N ILE A 22 -1.49 6.04 -3.80
CA ILE A 22 -1.28 5.35 -2.54
C ILE A 22 -2.36 4.30 -2.32
N GLU A 23 -3.64 4.58 -2.59
CA GLU A 23 -4.72 3.62 -2.43
C GLU A 23 -4.54 2.41 -3.35
N GLU A 24 -4.18 2.63 -4.62
CA GLU A 24 -3.96 1.60 -5.62
C GLU A 24 -2.69 0.78 -5.33
N LEU A 25 -1.56 1.45 -5.05
CA LEU A 25 -0.24 0.82 -4.96
C LEU A 25 0.13 0.36 -3.55
N PHE A 26 -0.29 1.05 -2.49
CA PHE A 26 0.06 0.72 -1.09
C PHE A 26 -1.16 0.27 -0.27
N GLY A 27 -2.31 0.90 -0.51
CA GLY A 27 -3.50 0.85 0.30
C GLY A 27 -3.40 1.70 1.57
N TYR A 28 -4.57 2.06 2.08
CA TYR A 28 -4.74 2.70 3.37
C TYR A 28 -5.13 1.67 4.44
N ARG A 29 -4.64 1.84 5.66
CA ARG A 29 -5.14 1.10 6.83
C ARG A 29 -5.96 2.02 7.72
N ASN A 30 -7.13 1.53 8.15
CA ASN A 30 -7.93 2.23 9.16
C ASN A 30 -7.35 1.94 10.55
N MET A 31 -7.06 2.98 11.33
CA MET A 31 -6.53 2.87 12.70
C MET A 31 -7.62 2.63 13.76
N GLY A 32 -8.90 2.59 13.39
CA GLY A 32 -10.03 2.47 14.32
C GLY A 32 -10.57 3.81 14.83
N ASP A 33 -9.75 4.86 14.87
CA ASP A 33 -10.16 6.22 15.25
C ASP A 33 -10.77 7.04 14.10
N GLY A 34 -11.18 6.40 13.00
CA GLY A 34 -11.69 7.07 11.80
C GLY A 34 -10.60 7.72 10.93
N ARG A 35 -9.32 7.54 11.28
CA ARG A 35 -8.17 7.97 10.47
C ARG A 35 -7.66 6.80 9.62
N THR A 36 -7.46 7.06 8.35
CA THR A 36 -6.79 6.15 7.41
C THR A 36 -5.38 6.66 7.19
N ILE A 37 -4.38 5.77 7.34
CA ILE A 37 -2.98 6.11 7.11
C ILE A 37 -2.41 5.23 6.00
N PRO A 38 -1.55 5.79 5.13
CA PRO A 38 -0.93 5.04 4.05
C PRO A 38 -0.03 3.95 4.61
N GLN A 39 0.03 2.83 3.91
CA GLN A 39 0.93 1.73 4.26
C GLN A 39 2.36 2.03 3.81
N SER A 40 3.35 1.55 4.56
CA SER A 40 4.77 1.74 4.24
C SER A 40 5.28 0.81 3.14
N TRP A 41 4.60 -0.32 2.91
CA TRP A 41 4.97 -1.31 1.90
C TRP A 41 3.88 -1.39 0.84
N CYS A 42 4.26 -1.51 -0.44
CA CYS A 42 3.31 -1.63 -1.53
C CYS A 42 2.53 -2.96 -1.48
N ARG A 43 1.34 -3.00 -2.11
CA ARG A 43 0.48 -4.17 -2.20
C ARG A 43 1.23 -5.39 -2.74
N ASP A 44 2.03 -5.23 -3.79
CA ASP A 44 2.84 -6.33 -4.36
C ASP A 44 3.76 -6.94 -3.31
N CYS A 45 4.53 -6.13 -2.59
CA CYS A 45 5.47 -6.63 -1.58
C CYS A 45 4.77 -7.21 -0.35
N ARG A 46 3.54 -6.77 -0.06
CA ARG A 46 2.71 -7.34 1.00
C ARG A 46 2.06 -8.65 0.56
N SER A 47 1.72 -8.78 -0.72
CA SER A 47 1.11 -9.98 -1.30
C SER A 47 2.15 -11.05 -1.63
N SER A 48 3.36 -10.66 -2.01
CA SER A 48 4.45 -11.59 -2.37
C SER A 48 5.02 -12.38 -1.17
N GLY A 49 4.48 -12.19 0.03
CA GLY A 49 4.91 -12.86 1.27
C GLY A 49 4.08 -14.09 1.66
N GLY A 50 3.10 -14.52 0.87
CA GLY A 50 2.28 -15.67 1.22
C GLY A 50 1.54 -16.27 0.02
N HIS A 51 2.05 -17.42 -0.42
CA HIS A 51 1.40 -18.50 -1.15
C HIS A 51 0.78 -18.16 -2.52
N ASP A 52 1.43 -18.66 -3.56
CA ASP A 52 0.76 -19.22 -4.72
C ASP A 52 -0.29 -20.24 -4.25
N ASP A 53 -1.54 -19.83 -4.01
CA ASP A 53 -2.68 -20.74 -4.13
C ASP A 53 -3.15 -20.70 -5.59
N ASP A 54 -2.41 -21.45 -6.41
CA ASP A 54 -3.02 -22.32 -7.42
C ASP A 54 -3.84 -23.37 -6.63
N ASP A 55 -5.01 -23.80 -7.15
CA ASP A 55 -6.00 -24.75 -6.56
C ASP A 55 -7.09 -24.06 -5.70
N ASP A 56 -8.41 -24.15 -5.93
CA ASP A 56 -9.24 -25.15 -6.60
C ASP A 56 -10.65 -24.55 -6.80
N GLU A 57 -11.19 -24.62 -8.04
CA GLU A 57 -12.49 -25.21 -8.44
C GLU A 57 -12.97 -24.68 -9.81
#